data_AF-A0A4Q4U3F8-F1
#
_entry.id   AF-A0A4Q4U3F8-F1
#
_cell.length_a   1.000
_cell.length_b   1.000
_cell.length_c   1.000
_cell.angle_alpha   90.00
_cell.angle_beta   90.00
_cell.angle_gamma   90.00
#
_symmetry.space_group_name_H-M   'P 1'
#
loop_
_entity.id
_entity.type
_entity.pdbx_description
1 polymer ?
#
loop_
_entity_poly.entity_id
_entity_poly.type
_entity_poly.pdbx_seq_one_letter_code
_entity_poly.pdbx_strand_id
1 'polypeptide(L)'
;MPTFITKEQSSCGHGLEMVHRRTGSDGLVLAETLPVPLRCLSCICQELLDASIDGMPCIPEVGLEDLKQISPLFEADIAQVFDFEKSVERRSAQGGTSRSSVLDQIDAIEKMLS
;
A
#
# COMPACT_ATOMS: atom_id res chain seq x y z
N MET A 1 20.90 31.51 -0.86
CA MET A 1 21.53 30.37 -0.16
C MET A 1 20.80 29.11 -0.60
N PRO A 2 21.48 28.06 -1.08
CA PRO A 2 20.79 26.83 -1.42
C PRO A 2 20.32 26.15 -0.12
N THR A 3 19.04 25.85 -0.06
CA THR A 3 18.46 25.04 1.01
C THR A 3 18.88 23.59 0.77
N PHE A 4 19.85 23.10 1.53
CA PHE A 4 20.16 21.68 1.55
C PHE A 4 19.07 20.97 2.36
N ILE A 5 18.14 20.31 1.65
CA ILE A 5 17.16 19.43 2.27
C ILE A 5 17.90 18.17 2.72
N THR A 6 18.17 18.05 4.01
CA THR A 6 18.70 16.81 4.59
C THR A 6 17.59 15.76 4.68
N LYS A 7 17.95 14.47 4.53
CA LYS A 7 17.05 13.28 4.49
C LYS A 7 16.15 13.15 5.73
N GLU A 8 16.36 13.97 6.77
CA GLU A 8 15.63 13.95 8.05
C GLU A 8 14.30 14.74 8.03
N GLN A 9 14.07 15.60 7.04
CA GLN A 9 12.87 16.47 6.99
C GLN A 9 11.57 15.74 6.57
N SER A 10 11.66 14.47 6.16
CA SER A 10 10.51 13.62 5.81
C SER A 10 10.33 12.45 6.78
N SER A 11 10.81 12.57 8.02
CA SER A 11 10.55 11.56 9.07
C SER A 11 9.08 11.63 9.50
N CYS A 12 8.27 10.72 8.94
CA CYS A 12 6.86 10.52 9.23
C CYS A 12 6.60 10.01 10.66
N GLY A 13 6.95 10.77 11.70
CA GLY A 13 6.55 10.54 13.10
C GLY A 13 6.42 9.08 13.53
N HIS A 14 7.49 8.28 13.42
CA HIS A 14 7.49 6.86 13.77
C HIS A 14 7.18 6.68 15.27
N GLY A 15 5.92 6.37 15.59
CA GLY A 15 5.47 6.02 16.94
C GLY A 15 4.97 4.58 16.99
N LEU A 16 5.00 3.96 18.18
CA LEU A 16 4.28 2.72 18.42
C LEU A 16 2.78 3.04 18.46
N GLU A 17 2.02 2.60 17.47
CA GLU A 17 0.57 2.74 17.48
C GLU A 17 -0.07 1.74 18.47
N MET A 18 -1.13 2.18 19.15
CA MET A 18 -1.89 1.38 20.11
C MET A 18 -3.18 0.86 19.47
N VAL A 19 -3.36 -0.46 19.43
CA VAL A 19 -4.62 -1.07 18.99
C VAL A 19 -5.57 -1.19 20.17
N HIS A 20 -6.77 -0.67 20.01
CA HIS A 20 -7.82 -0.71 21.02
C HIS A 20 -8.76 -1.88 20.70
N ARG A 21 -8.74 -2.95 21.51
CA ARG A 21 -9.66 -4.09 21.39
C ARG A 21 -10.73 -3.99 22.48
N ARG A 22 -12.02 -3.99 22.11
CA ARG A 22 -13.13 -4.13 23.07
C ARG A 22 -13.32 -5.60 23.39
N THR A 23 -13.35 -5.96 24.67
CA THR A 23 -13.63 -7.33 25.12
C THR A 23 -14.74 -7.35 26.16
N GLY A 24 -15.75 -8.20 25.94
CA GLY A 24 -16.84 -8.46 26.89
C GLY A 24 -18.06 -7.53 26.78
N SER A 25 -19.13 -7.88 27.50
CA SER A 25 -20.34 -7.06 27.71
C SER A 25 -20.10 -5.83 28.60
N ASP A 26 -18.91 -5.74 29.20
CA ASP A 26 -18.63 -4.90 30.36
C ASP A 26 -17.95 -3.58 29.96
N GLY A 27 -17.75 -3.35 28.66
CA GLY A 27 -17.23 -2.10 28.11
C GLY A 27 -15.73 -1.87 28.29
N LEU A 28 -14.97 -2.86 28.78
CA LEU A 28 -13.52 -2.77 28.93
C LEU A 28 -12.82 -2.73 27.56
N VAL A 29 -11.98 -1.71 27.36
CA VAL A 29 -11.10 -1.55 26.19
C VAL A 29 -9.70 -1.97 26.62
N LEU A 30 -9.21 -3.07 26.07
CA LEU A 30 -7.83 -3.50 26.23
C LEU A 30 -7.02 -2.82 25.13
N ALA A 31 -6.08 -1.96 25.53
CA ALA A 31 -5.16 -1.33 24.60
C ALA A 31 -3.86 -2.14 24.56
N GLU A 32 -3.58 -2.76 23.42
CA GLU A 32 -2.34 -3.50 23.16
C GLU A 32 -1.44 -2.61 22.29
N THR A 33 -0.21 -2.36 22.74
CA THR A 33 0.81 -1.73 21.90
C THR A 33 1.21 -2.74 20.82
N LEU A 34 1.14 -2.36 19.55
CA LEU A 34 1.61 -3.24 18.48
C LEU A 34 3.10 -3.54 18.70
N PRO A 35 3.57 -4.80 18.53
CA PRO A 35 4.99 -5.13 18.75
C PRO A 35 5.92 -4.51 17.70
N VAL A 36 5.38 -3.86 16.67
CA VAL A 36 6.12 -3.24 15.56
C VAL A 36 5.57 -1.84 15.26
N PRO A 37 6.44 -0.85 14.99
CA PRO A 37 5.98 0.50 14.67
C PRO A 37 5.20 0.49 13.36
N LEU A 38 3.99 1.07 13.37
CA LEU A 38 3.23 1.30 12.15
C LEU A 38 3.87 2.49 11.43
N ARG A 39 4.51 2.20 10.30
CA ARG A 39 5.12 3.20 9.42
C ARG A 39 4.10 3.62 8.38
N CYS A 40 4.10 4.89 7.99
CA CYS A 40 3.19 5.33 6.94
C CYS A 40 3.52 4.64 5.61
N LEU A 41 2.51 4.50 4.74
CA LEU A 41 2.67 3.87 3.43
C LEU A 41 3.84 4.48 2.64
N SER A 42 3.99 5.80 2.66
CA SER A 42 5.09 6.48 1.95
C SER A 42 6.47 6.06 2.44
N CYS A 43 6.63 5.86 3.76
CA CYS A 43 7.90 5.45 4.35
C CYS A 43 8.24 3.99 3.97
N ILE A 44 7.23 3.10 3.95
CA ILE A 44 7.38 1.71 3.47
C ILE A 44 7.72 1.67 1.97
N CYS A 45 7.03 2.46 1.14
CA CYS A 45 7.29 2.51 -0.29
C CYS A 45 8.67 3.07 -0.61
N GLN A 46 9.14 4.09 0.11
CA GLN A 46 10.48 4.66 -0.11
C GLN A 46 11.57 3.62 0.18
N GLU A 47 11.46 2.88 1.28
CA GLU A 47 12.44 1.83 1.59
C GLU A 47 12.43 0.70 0.56
N LEU A 48 11.24 0.33 0.06
CA LEU A 48 11.12 -0.68 -1.00
C LEU A 48 11.79 -0.21 -2.30
N LEU A 49 11.68 1.08 -2.63
CA LEU A 49 12.37 1.68 -3.77
C LEU A 49 13.88 1.73 -3.56
N ASP A 50 14.34 2.18 -2.40
CA ASP A 50 15.76 2.22 -2.03
C ASP A 50 16.36 0.79 -2.11
N ALA A 51 15.67 -0.22 -1.56
CA ALA A 51 16.11 -1.62 -1.60
C ALA A 51 16.18 -2.19 -3.02
N SER A 52 15.25 -1.79 -3.90
CA SER A 52 15.26 -2.18 -5.31
C SER A 52 16.46 -1.58 -6.06
N ILE A 53 16.91 -0.38 -5.68
CA ILE A 53 18.13 0.23 -6.23
C ILE A 53 19.38 -0.53 -5.76
N ASP A 54 19.38 -0.99 -4.50
CA ASP A 54 20.51 -1.69 -3.87
C ASP A 54 20.61 -3.18 -4.25
N GLY A 55 19.77 -3.66 -5.17
CA GLY A 55 19.88 -5.00 -5.76
C GLY A 55 18.83 -6.01 -5.31
N MET A 56 17.79 -5.59 -4.57
CA MET A 56 16.60 -6.41 -4.36
C MET A 56 15.89 -6.64 -5.71
N PRO A 57 15.32 -7.84 -5.97
CA PRO A 57 14.59 -8.13 -7.20
C PRO A 57 13.48 -7.11 -7.45
N CYS A 58 13.18 -6.87 -8.73
CA CYS A 58 12.12 -5.95 -9.11
C CYS A 58 10.76 -6.39 -8.53
N ILE A 59 9.85 -5.43 -8.35
CA ILE A 59 8.62 -5.57 -7.57
C ILE A 59 7.69 -6.77 -7.94
N PRO A 60 7.60 -7.28 -9.17
CA PRO A 60 6.85 -8.52 -9.41
C PRO A 60 7.60 -9.81 -9.01
N GLU A 61 8.92 -9.75 -8.81
CA GLU A 61 9.80 -10.90 -8.55
C GLU A 61 10.33 -10.94 -7.10
N VAL A 62 10.04 -9.93 -6.29
CA VAL A 62 10.48 -9.86 -4.88
C VAL A 62 9.77 -10.90 -4.02
N GLY A 63 10.54 -11.66 -3.24
CA GLY A 63 10.01 -12.69 -2.36
C GLY A 63 9.36 -12.12 -1.10
N LEU A 64 8.46 -12.90 -0.48
CA LEU A 64 7.85 -12.52 0.81
C LEU A 64 8.91 -12.30 1.89
N GLU A 65 9.98 -13.11 1.89
CA GLU A 65 11.05 -13.00 2.89
C GLU A 65 11.82 -11.68 2.76
N ASP A 66 12.07 -11.23 1.53
CA ASP A 66 12.69 -9.93 1.24
C ASP A 66 11.79 -8.78 1.68
N LEU A 67 10.49 -8.87 1.37
CA LEU A 67 9.50 -7.89 1.80
C LEU A 67 9.39 -7.82 3.33
N LYS A 68 9.51 -8.96 4.03
CA LYS A 68 9.50 -8.98 5.50
C LYS A 68 10.68 -8.27 6.15
N GLN A 69 11.81 -8.12 5.44
CA GLN A 69 12.91 -7.25 5.90
C GLN A 69 12.49 -5.77 5.93
N ILE A 70 11.60 -5.36 5.03
CA ILE A 70 11.02 -4.01 5.01
C ILE A 70 9.94 -3.90 6.08
N SER A 71 8.94 -4.78 6.10
CA SER A 71 7.90 -4.77 7.13
C SER A 71 7.53 -6.18 7.57
N PRO A 72 7.67 -6.52 8.86
CA PRO A 72 7.30 -7.84 9.38
C PRO A 72 5.78 -8.11 9.31
N LEU A 73 4.98 -7.07 9.04
CA LEU A 73 3.52 -7.17 8.87
C LEU A 73 3.10 -7.68 7.49
N PHE A 74 4.02 -7.81 6.52
CA PHE A 74 3.66 -8.37 5.23
C PHE A 74 3.38 -9.87 5.32
N GLU A 75 2.27 -10.28 4.72
CA GLU A 75 1.84 -11.66 4.59
C GLU A 75 1.84 -12.09 3.12
N ALA A 76 1.53 -13.35 2.86
CA ALA A 76 1.59 -13.93 1.51
C ALA A 76 0.65 -13.24 0.49
N ASP A 77 -0.37 -12.53 0.96
CA ASP A 77 -1.31 -11.78 0.13
C ASP A 77 -0.68 -10.53 -0.52
N ILE A 78 0.47 -10.05 -0.03
CA ILE A 78 1.18 -8.89 -0.59
C ILE A 78 1.55 -9.09 -2.07
N ALA A 79 1.84 -10.33 -2.48
CA ALA A 79 2.14 -10.67 -3.87
C ALA A 79 0.99 -10.29 -4.82
N GLN A 80 -0.25 -10.27 -4.34
CA GLN A 80 -1.41 -9.89 -5.13
C GLN A 80 -1.54 -8.37 -5.37
N VAL A 81 -0.73 -7.55 -4.70
CA VAL A 81 -0.70 -6.10 -4.88
C VAL A 81 0.13 -5.72 -6.10
N PHE A 82 1.15 -6.52 -6.43
CA PHE A 82 2.09 -6.29 -7.53
C PHE A 82 1.66 -6.95 -8.86
N ASP A 83 0.43 -7.42 -8.92
CA ASP A 83 -0.20 -7.94 -10.13
C ASP A 83 -0.79 -6.77 -10.95
N PHE A 84 -0.20 -6.51 -12.12
CA PHE A 84 -0.61 -5.39 -12.98
C PHE A 84 -2.06 -5.50 -13.45
N GLU A 85 -2.51 -6.71 -13.83
CA GLU A 85 -3.86 -6.94 -14.29
C GLU A 85 -4.86 -6.66 -13.17
N LYS A 86 -4.61 -7.21 -11.98
CA LYS A 86 -5.44 -6.93 -10.80
C LYS A 86 -5.44 -5.45 -10.43
N SER A 87 -4.33 -4.74 -10.61
CA SER A 87 -4.26 -3.29 -10.36
C SER A 87 -5.20 -2.52 -11.30
N VAL A 88 -5.25 -2.90 -12.58
CA VAL A 88 -6.16 -2.30 -13.57
C VAL A 88 -7.62 -2.65 -13.23
N GLU A 89 -7.90 -3.92 -12.97
CA GLU A 89 -9.27 -4.40 -12.71
C GLU A 89 -9.87 -3.86 -11.41
N ARG A 90 -9.05 -3.52 -10.39
CA ARG A 90 -9.53 -2.84 -9.18
C ARG A 90 -10.08 -1.43 -9.43
N ARG A 91 -9.73 -0.80 -10.55
CA ARG A 91 -10.26 0.53 -10.94
C ARG A 91 -11.59 0.37 -11.67
N SER A 92 -12.57 -0.20 -10.99
CA SER A 92 -13.89 -0.56 -11.52
C SER A 92 -15.00 0.46 -11.26
N ALA A 93 -14.69 1.55 -10.56
CA ALA A 93 -15.60 2.69 -10.44
C ALA A 93 -15.97 3.26 -11.82
N GLN A 94 -17.07 4.02 -11.90
CA GLN A 94 -17.46 4.70 -13.13
C GLN A 94 -16.30 5.58 -13.64
N GLY A 95 -15.96 5.45 -14.94
CA GLY A 95 -14.81 6.15 -15.53
C GLY A 95 -13.44 5.54 -15.19
N GLY A 96 -13.43 4.39 -14.51
CA GLY A 96 -12.20 3.66 -14.20
C GLY A 96 -11.59 2.93 -15.40
N THR A 97 -10.43 2.30 -15.16
CA THR A 97 -9.65 1.62 -16.20
C THR A 97 -9.89 0.11 -16.26
N SER A 98 -10.75 -0.45 -15.41
CA SER A 98 -11.11 -1.87 -15.52
C SER A 98 -11.74 -2.17 -16.88
N ARG A 99 -11.62 -3.42 -17.34
CA ARG A 99 -12.23 -3.85 -18.60
C ARG A 99 -13.73 -3.54 -18.63
N SER A 100 -14.47 -3.82 -17.56
CA SER A 100 -15.90 -3.50 -17.48
C SER A 100 -16.16 -2.00 -17.59
N SER A 101 -15.39 -1.18 -16.86
CA SER A 101 -15.55 0.28 -16.91
C SER A 101 -15.26 0.85 -18.29
N VAL A 102 -14.27 0.30 -19.00
CA VAL A 102 -13.93 0.74 -20.37
C VAL A 102 -15.00 0.32 -21.37
N LEU A 103 -15.56 -0.89 -21.25
CA LEU A 103 -16.67 -1.34 -22.08
C LEU A 103 -17.91 -0.46 -21.88
N ASP A 104 -18.27 -0.14 -20.63
CA ASP A 104 -19.39 0.76 -20.33
C ASP A 104 -19.19 2.15 -20.94
N GLN A 105 -17.95 2.65 -20.94
CA GLN A 105 -17.58 3.92 -21.56
C GLN A 105 -17.71 3.87 -23.09
N ILE A 106 -17.27 2.79 -23.73
CA ILE A 106 -17.41 2.58 -25.18
C ILE A 106 -18.89 2.55 -25.57
N ASP A 107 -19.70 1.73 -24.88
CA ASP A 107 -21.14 1.61 -25.13
C ASP A 107 -21.87 2.96 -24.98
N ALA A 108 -21.47 3.77 -23.99
CA ALA A 108 -22.04 5.10 -23.78
C ALA A 108 -21.71 6.05 -24.94
N ILE A 109 -20.46 6.03 -25.42
CA ILE A 109 -20.02 6.85 -26.56
C ILE A 109 -20.72 6.41 -27.85
N GLU A 110 -20.83 5.11 -28.10
CA GLU A 110 -21.51 4.58 -29.30
C GLU A 110 -22.97 5.04 -29.36
N LYS A 111 -23.68 5.02 -28.23
CA LYS A 111 -25.07 5.53 -28.11
C LYS A 111 -25.18 7.04 -28.32
N MET A 112 -24.13 7.81 -28.05
CA MET A 112 -24.12 9.26 -28.31
C MET A 112 -23.87 9.60 -29.78
N LEU A 113 -23.23 8.69 -30.52
CA LEU A 113 -22.87 8.87 -31.93
C LEU A 113 -23.93 8.30 -32.89
N SER A 114 -24.82 7.42 -32.41
CA SER A 114 -25.99 6.92 -33.14
C SER A 114 -27.16 7.90 -33.12
#